data_AF-A0A7W4AW68-F1
#
_entry.id   AF-A0A7W4AW68-F1
#
_cell.length_a   1.000
_cell.length_b   1.000
_cell.length_c   1.000
_cell.angle_alpha   90.00
_cell.angle_beta   90.00
_cell.angle_gamma   90.00
#
_symmetry.space_group_name_H-M   'P 1'
#
loop_
_entity.id
_entity.type
_entity.pdbx_description
1 polymer ?
#
loop_
_entity_poly.entity_id
_entity_poly.type
_entity_poly.pdbx_seq_one_letter_code
_entity_poly.pdbx_strand_id
1 'polypeptide(L)'
;MKTYYSVLMLSTVLLLSACGGSDSTTDEVIPLGQFSLGVSDAPMAGVSRLGLVMNELVMTDAAGEIHRYSLQHREFNLLDYQGMNRHLAIDNIDLPVGQYHNVHVTIDQGDGNQGCYVEDGQGRHSLQVENGYLPIDDVEIIANQQRVMTLEINLYRGLLREQEQYQLSHSAMWSVDNSQMGHLIGEVDPQWIANCETDYAAVTPVGGEFYHLAYLYPESVTSVDQMADMGTTHPAGLTAPLSVSRLLQTADGDWYFAMGYLPVGNYRVGYSCLGHLDDPIIDDISAGPFAMYEDAGAITIESGPLGGQQTIHECGNGNGGHHQGHGG
;
A
#
# COMPACT_ATOMS: atom_id res chain seq x y z
N MET A 1 -30.80 -35.33 75.49
CA MET A 1 -29.75 -34.29 75.61
C MET A 1 -30.31 -33.02 75.00
N LYS A 2 -30.78 -32.04 75.80
CA LYS A 2 -30.07 -30.78 76.16
C LYS A 2 -29.29 -30.24 74.95
N THR A 3 -29.64 -29.09 74.36
CA THR A 3 -29.61 -27.75 74.99
C THR A 3 -30.49 -26.73 74.27
N TYR A 4 -31.13 -25.86 75.04
CA TYR A 4 -31.79 -24.62 74.61
C TYR A 4 -30.73 -23.52 74.40
N TYR A 5 -30.89 -22.67 73.39
CA TYR A 5 -30.22 -21.36 73.34
C TYR A 5 -31.14 -20.24 72.88
N SER A 6 -30.95 -19.13 73.56
CA SER A 6 -31.76 -17.93 73.71
C SER A 6 -32.01 -17.12 72.45
N VAL A 7 -33.20 -16.51 72.44
CA VAL A 7 -33.58 -15.35 71.64
C VAL A 7 -32.71 -14.14 72.03
N LEU A 8 -32.19 -13.40 71.05
CA LEU A 8 -31.78 -12.01 71.22
C LEU A 8 -32.34 -11.18 70.06
N MET A 9 -33.33 -10.35 70.37
CA MET A 9 -33.82 -9.24 69.55
C MET A 9 -32.74 -8.15 69.52
N LEU A 10 -32.38 -7.67 68.32
CA LEU A 10 -31.74 -6.36 68.16
C LEU A 10 -32.30 -5.66 66.91
N SER A 11 -33.18 -4.70 67.17
CA SER A 11 -33.60 -3.66 66.24
C SER A 11 -32.45 -2.66 66.08
N THR A 12 -32.15 -2.17 64.87
CA THR A 12 -32.00 -0.72 64.61
C THR A 12 -31.70 -0.39 63.13
N VAL A 13 -32.57 0.48 62.59
CA VAL A 13 -32.35 1.66 61.72
C VAL A 13 -31.80 1.44 60.30
N LEU A 14 -32.75 1.51 59.36
CA LEU A 14 -32.57 1.97 57.98
C LEU A 14 -32.08 3.43 57.97
N LEU A 15 -30.85 3.67 57.51
CA LEU A 15 -30.41 4.99 57.07
C LEU A 15 -30.65 5.11 55.56
N LEU A 16 -31.77 5.74 55.20
CA LEU A 16 -31.97 6.31 53.88
C LEU A 16 -31.04 7.53 53.76
N SER A 17 -29.92 7.39 53.07
CA SER A 17 -29.13 8.53 52.60
C SER A 17 -29.83 9.13 51.38
N ALA A 18 -30.75 10.06 51.65
CA ALA A 18 -31.14 11.09 50.70
C ALA A 18 -30.11 12.23 50.77
N CYS A 19 -29.25 12.29 49.76
CA CYS A 19 -28.50 13.47 49.36
C CYS A 19 -28.67 13.50 47.83
N GLY A 20 -29.36 14.46 47.22
CA GLY A 20 -29.06 15.87 47.34
C GLY A 20 -28.04 16.17 46.24
N GLY A 21 -28.53 16.63 45.09
CA GLY A 21 -27.75 16.73 43.87
C GLY A 21 -26.48 17.57 44.00
N SER A 22 -25.47 17.11 43.28
CA SER A 22 -24.50 17.98 42.63
C SER A 22 -24.25 17.33 41.29
N ASP A 23 -24.65 18.05 40.24
CA ASP A 23 -24.26 17.79 38.86
C ASP A 23 -22.73 17.91 38.82
N SER A 24 -22.04 16.82 39.13
CA SER A 24 -20.61 16.69 38.90
C SER A 24 -20.49 16.05 37.54
N THR A 25 -20.44 16.90 36.52
CA THR A 25 -19.74 16.57 35.28
C THR A 25 -18.28 16.35 35.67
N THR A 26 -17.95 15.15 36.17
CA THR A 26 -16.63 14.61 35.95
C THR A 26 -16.52 14.56 34.44
N ASP A 27 -15.78 15.50 33.85
CA ASP A 27 -15.30 15.36 32.48
C ASP A 27 -14.62 14.00 32.44
N GLU A 28 -15.29 12.99 31.89
CA GLU A 28 -14.66 11.71 31.63
C GLU A 28 -13.50 12.02 30.69
N VAL A 29 -12.28 11.84 31.20
CA VAL A 29 -11.08 11.95 30.38
C VAL A 29 -11.15 10.81 29.38
N ILE A 30 -11.60 11.11 28.17
CA ILE A 30 -11.64 10.16 27.06
C ILE A 30 -10.18 9.77 26.78
N PRO A 31 -9.79 8.50 26.96
CA PRO A 31 -8.46 8.06 26.62
C PRO A 31 -8.19 8.29 25.14
N LEU A 32 -7.03 8.86 24.82
CA LEU A 32 -6.62 9.17 23.45
C LEU A 32 -5.45 8.29 23.01
N GLY A 33 -5.41 7.98 21.72
CA GLY A 33 -4.23 7.51 20.99
C GLY A 33 -3.96 8.42 19.80
N GLN A 34 -2.85 8.17 19.09
CA GLN A 34 -2.47 8.95 17.92
C GLN A 34 -2.58 8.14 16.64
N PHE A 35 -2.99 8.80 15.57
CA PHE A 35 -3.03 8.22 14.23
C PHE A 35 -2.24 9.07 13.24
N SER A 36 -1.47 8.39 12.39
CA SER A 36 -0.77 8.96 11.24
C SER A 36 -1.00 8.10 10.01
N LEU A 37 -1.11 8.77 8.85
CA LEU A 37 -1.29 8.13 7.55
C LEU A 37 -0.21 8.62 6.59
N GLY A 38 0.56 7.66 6.08
CA GLY A 38 1.43 7.84 4.94
C GLY A 38 0.74 7.48 3.62
N VAL A 39 1.19 8.09 2.52
CA VAL A 39 0.82 7.70 1.16
C VAL A 39 2.10 7.50 0.34
N SER A 40 2.18 6.38 -0.37
CA SER A 40 3.33 6.00 -1.21
C SER A 40 2.86 5.40 -2.54
N ASP A 41 3.80 5.25 -3.47
CA ASP A 41 3.56 4.90 -4.87
C ASP A 41 4.58 3.92 -5.46
N ALA A 42 4.08 3.12 -6.41
CA ALA A 42 4.89 2.44 -7.41
C ALA A 42 4.67 3.10 -8.81
N PRO A 43 5.62 3.94 -9.27
CA PRO A 43 5.39 4.93 -10.30
C PRO A 43 5.28 4.35 -11.71
N MET A 44 4.33 4.84 -12.49
CA MET A 44 4.11 4.42 -13.87
C MET A 44 4.98 5.16 -14.88
N ALA A 45 5.50 4.46 -15.90
CA ALA A 45 6.14 5.09 -17.05
C ALA A 45 5.17 6.01 -17.81
N GLY A 46 5.68 7.11 -18.39
CA GLY A 46 4.87 8.05 -19.16
C GLY A 46 4.09 9.07 -18.32
N VAL A 47 4.09 8.96 -16.99
CA VAL A 47 3.53 9.96 -16.08
C VAL A 47 4.66 10.79 -15.49
N SER A 48 4.59 12.13 -15.65
CA SER A 48 5.58 13.06 -15.11
C SER A 48 5.15 13.67 -13.78
N ARG A 49 3.84 13.77 -13.53
CA ARG A 49 3.28 14.26 -12.26
C ARG A 49 1.91 13.65 -12.02
N LEU A 50 1.62 13.29 -10.78
CA LEU A 50 0.26 12.97 -10.35
C LEU A 50 -0.04 13.77 -9.08
N GLY A 51 -0.82 14.83 -9.23
CA GLY A 51 -1.23 15.67 -8.11
C GLY A 51 -2.45 15.08 -7.43
N LEU A 52 -2.31 14.60 -6.19
CA LEU A 52 -3.43 14.21 -5.33
C LEU A 52 -3.81 15.38 -4.44
N VAL A 53 -5.10 15.68 -4.34
CA VAL A 53 -5.67 16.75 -3.51
C VAL A 53 -6.60 16.12 -2.49
N MET A 54 -6.17 16.07 -1.22
CA MET A 54 -6.90 15.37 -0.15
C MET A 54 -7.76 16.31 0.68
N ASN A 55 -9.01 15.94 0.93
CA ASN A 55 -9.98 16.78 1.61
C ASN A 55 -10.21 16.41 3.08
N GLU A 56 -10.72 15.20 3.38
CA GLU A 56 -11.00 14.77 4.76
C GLU A 56 -10.57 13.32 5.00
N LEU A 57 -10.04 13.03 6.18
CA LEU A 57 -10.07 11.67 6.73
C LEU A 57 -11.45 11.43 7.34
N VAL A 58 -12.06 10.32 6.96
CA VAL A 58 -13.36 9.87 7.46
C VAL A 58 -13.20 8.48 8.06
N MET A 59 -13.78 8.26 9.24
CA MET A 59 -13.75 6.97 9.92
C MET A 59 -14.99 6.80 10.80
N THR A 60 -15.50 5.57 10.90
CA THR A 60 -16.68 5.25 11.71
C THR A 60 -16.26 4.44 12.92
N ASP A 61 -16.61 4.86 14.13
CA ASP A 61 -16.27 4.12 15.34
C ASP A 61 -17.23 2.94 15.60
N ALA A 62 -16.92 2.14 16.61
CA ALA A 62 -17.74 0.99 17.01
C ALA A 62 -19.18 1.36 17.47
N ALA A 63 -19.46 2.61 17.81
CA ALA A 63 -20.80 3.09 18.12
C ALA A 63 -21.59 3.54 16.88
N GLY A 64 -20.94 3.56 15.71
CA GLY A 64 -21.50 4.04 14.45
C GLY A 64 -21.41 5.55 14.26
N GLU A 65 -20.64 6.25 15.09
CA GLU A 65 -20.39 7.69 14.93
C GLU A 65 -19.33 7.92 13.85
N ILE A 66 -19.60 8.87 12.95
CA ILE A 66 -18.70 9.22 11.85
C ILE A 66 -17.85 10.41 12.28
N HIS A 67 -16.54 10.19 12.32
CA HIS A 67 -15.53 11.20 12.60
C HIS A 67 -14.95 11.74 11.29
N ARG A 68 -14.71 13.05 11.24
CA ARG A 68 -14.16 13.74 10.05
C ARG A 68 -13.04 14.68 10.46
N TYR A 69 -11.90 14.59 9.77
CA TYR A 69 -10.74 15.45 10.00
C TYR A 69 -10.32 16.10 8.70
N SER A 70 -10.36 17.43 8.64
CA SER A 70 -9.96 18.16 7.44
C SER A 70 -8.46 18.08 7.19
N LEU A 71 -8.11 17.76 5.95
CA LEU A 71 -6.76 17.73 5.38
C LEU A 71 -6.44 19.00 4.58
N GLN A 72 -7.33 20.01 4.66
CA GLN A 72 -7.13 21.36 4.12
C GLN A 72 -6.94 21.40 2.60
N HIS A 73 -7.46 20.41 1.85
CA HIS A 73 -7.33 20.33 0.39
C HIS A 73 -5.85 20.39 -0.05
N ARG A 74 -4.96 19.76 0.72
CA ARG A 74 -3.53 19.78 0.44
C ARG A 74 -3.22 18.96 -0.81
N GLU A 75 -2.50 19.57 -1.73
CA GLU A 75 -1.93 18.92 -2.90
C GLU A 75 -0.53 18.39 -2.60
N PHE A 76 -0.22 17.18 -3.06
CA PHE A 76 1.14 16.70 -3.20
C PHE A 76 1.31 15.90 -4.51
N ASN A 77 2.55 15.85 -5.01
CA ASN A 77 2.87 14.97 -6.12
C ASN A 77 3.13 13.57 -5.60
N LEU A 78 2.31 12.61 -6.02
CA LEU A 78 2.45 11.22 -5.60
C LEU A 78 3.78 10.62 -6.07
N LEU A 79 4.25 11.00 -7.27
CA LEU A 79 5.49 10.49 -7.84
C LEU A 79 6.75 10.92 -7.08
N ASP A 80 6.66 11.85 -6.12
CA ASP A 80 7.81 12.20 -5.28
C ASP A 80 8.09 11.13 -4.20
N TYR A 81 7.19 10.15 -4.02
CA TYR A 81 7.18 9.22 -2.88
C TYR A 81 7.12 7.76 -3.33
N GLN A 82 8.20 7.32 -3.98
CA GLN A 82 8.28 6.00 -4.60
C GLN A 82 9.09 4.99 -3.77
N GLY A 83 8.82 3.71 -4.00
CA GLY A 83 9.58 2.61 -3.39
C GLY A 83 9.37 2.58 -1.89
N MET A 84 10.39 2.91 -1.09
CA MET A 84 10.27 2.95 0.38
C MET A 84 9.90 4.33 0.94
N ASN A 85 9.79 5.36 0.09
CA ASN A 85 9.47 6.72 0.53
C ASN A 85 7.96 6.92 0.63
N ARG A 86 7.51 7.75 1.59
CA ARG A 86 6.07 8.10 1.74
C ARG A 86 5.89 9.57 2.07
N HIS A 87 4.75 10.13 1.66
CA HIS A 87 4.25 11.40 2.13
C HIS A 87 3.44 11.21 3.41
N LEU A 88 3.75 11.92 4.49
CA LEU A 88 2.94 11.88 5.70
C LEU A 88 1.74 12.83 5.54
N ALA A 89 0.66 12.31 4.96
CA ALA A 89 -0.59 13.03 4.70
C ALA A 89 -1.27 13.50 6.01
N ILE A 90 -1.20 12.66 7.03
CA ILE A 90 -1.77 12.89 8.36
C ILE A 90 -0.69 12.58 9.39
N ASP A 91 -0.44 13.53 10.28
CA ASP A 91 0.61 13.41 11.28
C ASP A 91 0.06 13.64 12.69
N ASN A 92 0.01 12.57 13.48
CA ASN A 92 -0.28 12.55 14.92
C ASN A 92 -1.57 13.26 15.31
N ILE A 93 -2.68 12.93 14.64
CA ILE A 93 -3.99 13.38 15.11
C ILE A 93 -4.38 12.57 16.34
N ASP A 94 -4.90 13.25 17.37
CA ASP A 94 -5.42 12.58 18.56
C ASP A 94 -6.83 12.05 18.28
N LEU A 95 -7.03 10.76 18.53
CA LEU A 95 -8.28 10.05 18.36
C LEU A 95 -8.69 9.37 19.67
N PRO A 96 -10.01 9.32 19.98
CA PRO A 96 -10.50 8.45 21.04
C PRO A 96 -10.03 7.00 20.85
N VAL A 97 -9.74 6.33 21.97
CA VAL A 97 -9.43 4.89 21.94
C VAL A 97 -10.63 4.10 21.46
N GLY A 98 -10.41 3.21 20.49
CA GLY A 98 -11.49 2.45 19.89
C GLY A 98 -11.08 1.72 18.61
N GLN A 99 -12.04 0.95 18.11
CA GLN A 99 -11.98 0.29 16.81
C GLN A 99 -12.73 1.16 15.80
N TYR A 100 -12.11 1.39 14.65
CA TYR A 100 -12.65 2.22 13.58
C TYR A 100 -12.69 1.43 12.29
N HIS A 101 -13.80 1.56 11.56
CA HIS A 101 -14.01 0.94 10.26
C HIS A 101 -14.47 1.98 9.23
N ASN A 102 -14.58 1.56 7.96
CA ASN A 102 -14.85 2.46 6.83
C ASN A 102 -13.86 3.64 6.80
N VAL A 103 -12.59 3.38 7.08
CA VAL A 103 -11.55 4.42 7.10
C VAL A 103 -11.23 4.80 5.66
N HIS A 104 -11.29 6.08 5.34
CA HIS A 104 -10.94 6.56 4.00
C HIS A 104 -10.56 8.03 3.99
N VAL A 105 -9.79 8.43 2.97
CA VAL A 105 -9.51 9.84 2.69
C VAL A 105 -10.31 10.28 1.47
N THR A 106 -11.18 11.28 1.62
CA THR A 106 -11.87 11.89 0.48
C THR A 106 -10.91 12.76 -0.33
N ILE A 107 -11.13 12.83 -1.63
CA ILE A 107 -10.28 13.59 -2.56
C ILE A 107 -11.09 14.59 -3.36
N ASP A 108 -10.45 15.68 -3.78
CA ASP A 108 -11.04 16.63 -4.72
C ASP A 108 -10.91 16.07 -6.13
N GLN A 109 -12.02 15.61 -6.69
CA GLN A 109 -12.05 15.05 -8.04
C GLN A 109 -11.57 16.05 -9.08
N GLY A 110 -10.80 15.58 -10.04
CA GLY A 110 -10.19 16.41 -11.07
C GLY A 110 -11.15 16.80 -12.19
N ASP A 111 -11.20 18.08 -12.55
CA ASP A 111 -11.91 18.55 -13.75
C ASP A 111 -10.95 18.98 -14.90
N GLY A 112 -9.64 18.81 -14.68
CA GLY A 112 -8.56 19.22 -15.57
C GLY A 112 -7.96 20.59 -15.24
N ASN A 113 -8.67 21.42 -14.46
CA ASN A 113 -8.19 22.72 -13.98
C ASN A 113 -7.98 22.75 -12.46
N GLN A 114 -8.88 22.10 -11.71
CA GLN A 114 -8.89 22.00 -10.26
C GLN A 114 -8.94 20.53 -9.83
N GLY A 115 -8.61 20.28 -8.56
CA GLY A 115 -8.59 18.94 -7.98
C GLY A 115 -7.44 18.08 -8.48
N CYS A 116 -7.60 16.76 -8.34
CA CYS A 116 -6.60 15.77 -8.70
C CYS A 116 -6.29 15.76 -10.21
N TYR A 117 -5.06 15.46 -10.59
CA TYR A 117 -4.66 15.48 -12.00
C TYR A 117 -3.45 14.60 -12.30
N VAL A 118 -3.26 14.32 -13.60
CA VAL A 118 -2.09 13.65 -14.16
C VAL A 118 -1.45 14.55 -15.22
N GLU A 119 -0.12 14.63 -15.23
CA GLU A 119 0.66 15.17 -16.35
C GLU A 119 1.44 14.04 -17.03
N ASP A 120 1.31 13.92 -18.34
CA ASP A 120 1.84 12.80 -19.14
C ASP A 120 2.74 13.25 -20.32
N GLY A 121 3.28 14.46 -20.23
CA GLY A 121 4.05 15.09 -21.29
C GLY A 121 3.23 15.63 -22.47
N GLN A 122 1.94 15.27 -22.61
CA GLN A 122 1.00 15.89 -23.57
C GLN A 122 0.20 17.04 -22.95
N GLY A 123 0.20 17.15 -21.62
CA GLY A 123 -0.45 18.22 -20.89
C GLY A 123 -0.92 17.75 -19.52
N ARG A 124 -1.79 18.55 -18.91
CA ARG A 124 -2.49 18.22 -17.67
C ARG A 124 -3.87 17.65 -18.00
N HIS A 125 -4.22 16.54 -17.36
CA HIS A 125 -5.47 15.81 -17.54
C HIS A 125 -6.21 15.65 -16.21
N SER A 126 -7.53 15.53 -16.27
CA SER A 126 -8.34 15.24 -15.08
C SER A 126 -8.02 13.86 -14.53
N LEU A 127 -8.03 13.73 -13.20
CA LEU A 127 -7.97 12.44 -12.50
C LEU A 127 -9.25 12.23 -11.71
N GLN A 128 -9.94 11.12 -11.97
CA GLN A 128 -11.06 10.65 -11.18
C GLN A 128 -10.63 9.47 -10.32
N VAL A 129 -10.71 9.58 -8.99
CA VAL A 129 -10.49 8.44 -8.09
C VAL A 129 -11.79 7.67 -7.93
N GLU A 130 -11.73 6.34 -7.98
CA GLU A 130 -12.89 5.47 -7.78
C GLU A 130 -13.66 5.88 -6.50
N ASN A 131 -14.97 6.12 -6.63
CA ASN A 131 -15.86 6.59 -5.58
C ASN A 131 -15.47 7.92 -4.87
N GLY A 132 -14.43 8.62 -5.30
CA GLY A 132 -13.97 9.89 -4.70
C GLY A 132 -13.28 9.77 -3.36
N TYR A 133 -12.73 8.60 -3.03
CA TYR A 133 -11.93 8.43 -1.83
C TYR A 133 -10.82 7.41 -2.03
N LEU A 134 -9.85 7.43 -1.13
CA LEU A 134 -8.78 6.44 -0.99
C LEU A 134 -9.09 5.54 0.22
N PRO A 135 -9.33 4.22 0.03
CA PRO A 135 -9.68 3.31 1.12
C PRO A 135 -8.47 3.05 2.02
N ILE A 136 -8.74 2.86 3.32
CA ILE A 136 -7.77 2.46 4.33
C ILE A 136 -8.41 1.33 5.14
N ASP A 137 -7.60 0.37 5.55
CA ASP A 137 -8.03 -0.77 6.36
C ASP A 137 -8.51 -0.30 7.73
N ASP A 138 -9.34 -1.13 8.36
CA ASP A 138 -9.83 -0.89 9.71
C ASP A 138 -8.66 -0.69 10.70
N VAL A 139 -8.86 0.19 11.67
CA VAL A 139 -7.79 0.64 12.57
C VAL A 139 -8.20 0.59 14.03
N GLU A 140 -7.28 0.10 14.87
CA GLU A 140 -7.39 0.17 16.33
C GLU A 140 -6.51 1.29 16.88
N ILE A 141 -7.15 2.23 17.58
CA ILE A 141 -6.50 3.30 18.33
C ILE A 141 -6.36 2.86 19.79
N ILE A 142 -5.12 2.85 20.30
CA ILE A 142 -4.79 2.38 21.64
C ILE A 142 -4.27 3.55 22.49
N ALA A 143 -4.63 3.55 23.78
CA ALA A 143 -4.30 4.63 24.71
C ALA A 143 -2.78 4.89 24.78
N ASN A 144 -2.38 6.14 24.56
CA ASN A 144 -0.98 6.58 24.59
C ASN A 144 -0.06 5.84 23.60
N GLN A 145 -0.60 5.27 22.54
CA GLN A 145 0.16 4.67 21.45
C GLN A 145 -0.03 5.45 20.16
N GLN A 146 0.97 5.37 19.28
CA GLN A 146 0.91 5.90 17.94
C GLN A 146 0.63 4.75 16.97
N ARG A 147 -0.43 4.88 16.18
CA ARG A 147 -0.72 4.02 15.04
C ARG A 147 -0.29 4.73 13.76
N VAL A 148 0.61 4.11 13.01
CA VAL A 148 1.08 4.63 11.73
C VAL A 148 0.71 3.64 10.65
N MET A 149 -0.13 4.06 9.72
CA MET A 149 -0.45 3.28 8.52
C MET A 149 0.15 3.93 7.28
N THR A 150 0.40 3.14 6.25
CA THR A 150 0.75 3.64 4.92
C THR A 150 -0.19 3.05 3.89
N LEU A 151 -0.78 3.91 3.06
CA LEU A 151 -1.50 3.55 1.86
C LEU A 151 -0.50 3.48 0.70
N GLU A 152 -0.33 2.30 0.12
CA GLU A 152 0.40 2.12 -1.13
C GLU A 152 -0.59 2.21 -2.30
N ILE A 153 -0.24 3.00 -3.32
CA ILE A 153 -0.97 3.10 -4.57
C ILE A 153 -0.06 2.58 -5.68
N ASN A 154 -0.38 1.43 -6.28
CA ASN A 154 0.40 0.94 -7.42
C ASN A 154 -0.12 1.58 -8.72
N LEU A 155 0.50 2.66 -9.19
CA LEU A 155 0.01 3.35 -10.39
C LEU A 155 0.12 2.52 -11.66
N TYR A 156 1.12 1.63 -11.77
CA TYR A 156 1.24 0.71 -12.90
C TYR A 156 -0.03 -0.13 -13.11
N ARG A 157 -0.72 -0.52 -12.03
CA ARG A 157 -1.98 -1.28 -12.10
C ARG A 157 -3.22 -0.39 -11.99
N GLY A 158 -3.14 0.68 -11.21
CA GLY A 158 -4.30 1.44 -10.77
C GLY A 158 -4.69 2.59 -11.68
N LEU A 159 -3.74 3.14 -12.44
CA LEU A 159 -3.95 4.32 -13.24
C LEU A 159 -4.38 3.95 -14.65
N LEU A 160 -5.65 4.17 -14.93
CA LEU A 160 -6.28 3.86 -16.20
C LEU A 160 -6.51 5.15 -16.98
N ARG A 161 -6.32 5.12 -18.30
CA ARG A 161 -6.71 6.23 -19.17
C ARG A 161 -7.83 5.79 -20.10
N GLU A 162 -8.98 6.44 -19.96
CA GLU A 162 -10.07 6.32 -20.93
C GLU A 162 -10.27 7.69 -21.59
N GLN A 163 -10.04 7.76 -22.91
CA GLN A 163 -10.08 9.01 -23.66
C GLN A 163 -9.09 10.05 -23.09
N GLU A 164 -9.58 11.19 -22.62
CA GLU A 164 -8.78 12.30 -22.04
C GLU A 164 -8.93 12.40 -20.51
N GLN A 165 -9.44 11.35 -19.86
CA GLN A 165 -9.63 11.30 -18.41
C GLN A 165 -8.86 10.13 -17.82
N TYR A 166 -8.08 10.41 -16.79
CA TYR A 166 -7.48 9.37 -15.98
C TYR A 166 -8.44 8.92 -14.88
N GLN A 167 -8.39 7.63 -14.57
CA GLN A 167 -9.10 7.02 -13.46
C GLN A 167 -8.10 6.29 -12.57
N LEU A 168 -8.31 6.35 -11.26
CA LEU A 168 -7.49 5.62 -10.29
C LEU A 168 -8.38 4.61 -9.55
N SER A 169 -8.14 3.32 -9.77
CA SER A 169 -8.92 2.23 -9.17
C SER A 169 -8.43 1.83 -7.78
N HIS A 170 -9.36 1.48 -6.91
CA HIS A 170 -9.09 0.91 -5.59
C HIS A 170 -8.41 -0.46 -5.64
N SER A 171 -8.59 -1.21 -6.74
CA SER A 171 -8.02 -2.56 -6.89
C SER A 171 -6.49 -2.62 -6.90
N ALA A 172 -5.84 -1.48 -7.09
CA ALA A 172 -4.39 -1.31 -7.07
C ALA A 172 -3.88 -0.62 -5.80
N MET A 173 -4.71 -0.53 -4.76
CA MET A 173 -4.37 0.10 -3.50
C MET A 173 -4.43 -0.92 -2.37
N TRP A 174 -3.55 -0.76 -1.40
CA TRP A 174 -3.69 -1.41 -0.11
C TRP A 174 -3.11 -0.51 0.97
N SER A 175 -3.62 -0.64 2.18
CA SER A 175 -3.02 0.00 3.34
C SER A 175 -2.39 -1.05 4.25
N VAL A 176 -1.39 -0.64 5.02
CA VAL A 176 -0.72 -1.52 5.96
C VAL A 176 -0.33 -0.77 7.21
N ASP A 177 -0.41 -1.44 8.36
CA ASP A 177 0.22 -0.96 9.58
C ASP A 177 1.75 -1.03 9.42
N ASN A 178 2.43 0.08 9.65
CA ASN A 178 3.88 0.16 9.56
C ASN A 178 4.58 -0.81 10.52
N SER A 179 3.94 -1.25 11.60
CA SER A 179 4.49 -2.27 12.50
C SER A 179 4.43 -3.70 11.94
N GLN A 180 3.62 -3.94 10.91
CA GLN A 180 3.33 -5.25 10.29
C GLN A 180 3.67 -5.29 8.79
N MET A 181 4.63 -4.48 8.36
CA MET A 181 5.05 -4.39 6.96
C MET A 181 6.56 -4.47 6.80
N GLY A 182 7.01 -4.87 5.62
CA GLY A 182 8.40 -4.81 5.20
C GLY A 182 8.56 -4.16 3.83
N HIS A 183 9.79 -4.18 3.34
CA HIS A 183 10.18 -3.65 2.04
C HIS A 183 10.93 -4.73 1.26
N LEU A 184 10.76 -4.75 -0.06
CA LEU A 184 11.48 -5.61 -0.98
C LEU A 184 12.45 -4.76 -1.80
N ILE A 185 13.71 -5.19 -1.82
CA ILE A 185 14.75 -4.68 -2.72
C ILE A 185 15.21 -5.86 -3.55
N GLY A 186 14.98 -5.82 -4.85
CA GLY A 186 15.48 -6.84 -5.77
C GLY A 186 16.77 -6.41 -6.43
N GLU A 187 17.74 -7.31 -6.49
CA GLU A 187 18.98 -7.18 -7.27
C GLU A 187 18.90 -8.10 -8.49
N VAL A 188 19.09 -7.57 -9.69
CA VAL A 188 18.74 -8.30 -10.92
C VAL A 188 19.95 -8.57 -11.78
N ASP A 189 20.12 -9.84 -12.19
CA ASP A 189 21.20 -10.26 -13.08
C ASP A 189 21.23 -9.45 -14.38
N PRO A 190 22.31 -8.70 -14.67
CA PRO A 190 22.46 -7.98 -15.93
C PRO A 190 22.36 -8.88 -17.17
N GLN A 191 22.64 -10.18 -17.04
CA GLN A 191 22.47 -11.14 -18.12
C GLN A 191 20.98 -11.40 -18.43
N TRP A 192 20.09 -11.35 -17.44
CA TRP A 192 18.63 -11.41 -17.67
C TRP A 192 18.15 -10.21 -18.47
N ILE A 193 18.67 -9.02 -18.15
CA ILE A 193 18.39 -7.79 -18.89
C ILE A 193 18.80 -7.98 -20.36
N ALA A 194 20.08 -8.29 -20.60
CA ALA A 194 20.62 -8.42 -21.95
C ALA A 194 19.96 -9.53 -22.78
N ASN A 195 19.65 -10.68 -22.16
CA ASN A 195 18.98 -11.77 -22.85
C ASN A 195 17.53 -11.42 -23.21
N CYS A 196 16.77 -10.82 -22.29
CA CYS A 196 15.40 -10.41 -22.56
C CYS A 196 15.33 -9.42 -23.73
N GLU A 197 16.19 -8.39 -23.73
CA GLU A 197 16.25 -7.44 -24.83
C GLU A 197 16.62 -8.11 -26.17
N THR A 198 17.54 -9.07 -26.14
CA THR A 198 17.97 -9.81 -27.34
C THR A 198 16.84 -10.69 -27.89
N ASP A 199 16.17 -11.44 -27.03
CA ASP A 199 15.08 -12.35 -27.39
C ASP A 199 13.88 -11.59 -27.96
N TYR A 200 13.62 -10.38 -27.46
CA TYR A 200 12.50 -9.53 -27.86
C TYR A 200 12.87 -8.33 -28.73
N ALA A 201 14.06 -8.34 -29.37
CA ALA A 201 14.52 -7.25 -30.24
C ALA A 201 13.56 -6.89 -31.39
N ALA A 202 12.66 -7.81 -31.77
CA ALA A 202 11.64 -7.58 -32.79
C ALA A 202 10.49 -6.65 -32.35
N VAL A 203 10.28 -6.48 -31.04
CA VAL A 203 9.18 -5.68 -30.44
C VAL A 203 9.70 -4.52 -29.59
N THR A 204 10.95 -4.11 -29.82
CA THR A 204 11.56 -2.97 -29.15
C THR A 204 10.72 -1.70 -29.37
N PRO A 205 10.47 -0.90 -28.31
CA PRO A 205 9.63 0.29 -28.43
C PRO A 205 10.26 1.37 -29.30
N VAL A 206 9.42 2.30 -29.75
CA VAL A 206 9.88 3.50 -30.47
C VAL A 206 10.79 4.31 -29.55
N GLY A 207 12.05 4.50 -29.96
CA GLY A 207 13.09 5.11 -29.13
C GLY A 207 14.19 4.13 -28.70
N GLY A 208 13.93 2.82 -28.79
CA GLY A 208 14.95 1.78 -28.65
C GLY A 208 15.17 1.23 -27.23
N GLU A 209 14.42 1.70 -26.23
CA GLU A 209 14.67 1.37 -24.81
C GLU A 209 13.56 0.50 -24.22
N PHE A 210 13.89 -0.72 -23.80
CA PHE A 210 12.95 -1.63 -23.14
C PHE A 210 12.53 -1.14 -21.75
N TYR A 211 11.32 -1.52 -21.33
CA TYR A 211 10.76 -1.15 -20.04
C TYR A 211 10.81 -2.36 -19.12
N HIS A 212 11.81 -2.38 -18.25
CA HIS A 212 12.06 -3.47 -17.32
C HIS A 212 11.20 -3.33 -16.07
N LEU A 213 10.34 -4.31 -15.83
CA LEU A 213 9.42 -4.36 -14.69
C LEU A 213 9.62 -5.64 -13.87
N ALA A 214 9.50 -5.50 -12.56
CA ALA A 214 9.38 -6.59 -11.60
C ALA A 214 7.93 -6.67 -11.12
N TYR A 215 7.42 -7.89 -10.99
CA TYR A 215 6.03 -8.19 -10.67
C TYR A 215 6.00 -9.05 -9.40
N LEU A 216 5.21 -8.64 -8.42
CA LEU A 216 5.05 -9.36 -7.15
C LEU A 216 3.74 -10.13 -7.16
N TYR A 217 3.80 -11.45 -7.03
CA TYR A 217 2.65 -12.34 -7.01
C TYR A 217 2.41 -12.93 -5.62
N PRO A 218 1.16 -13.34 -5.29
CA PRO A 218 0.89 -14.05 -4.05
C PRO A 218 1.58 -15.43 -4.02
N GLU A 219 1.76 -15.99 -2.82
CA GLU A 219 2.33 -17.33 -2.58
C GLU A 219 1.65 -18.47 -3.38
N SER A 220 0.40 -18.29 -3.83
CA SER A 220 -0.28 -19.27 -4.67
C SER A 220 0.35 -19.46 -6.04
N VAL A 221 1.14 -18.49 -6.52
CA VAL A 221 1.92 -18.60 -7.76
C VAL A 221 3.23 -19.30 -7.45
N THR A 222 3.53 -20.37 -8.18
CA THR A 222 4.67 -21.26 -7.94
C THR A 222 5.59 -21.43 -9.14
N SER A 223 5.19 -20.94 -10.32
CA SER A 223 5.99 -20.95 -11.54
C SER A 223 5.61 -19.79 -12.46
N VAL A 224 6.48 -19.48 -13.43
CA VAL A 224 6.24 -18.46 -14.48
C VAL A 224 4.94 -18.68 -15.25
N ASP A 225 4.56 -19.94 -15.53
CA ASP A 225 3.33 -20.30 -16.28
C ASP A 225 2.03 -19.89 -15.56
N GLN A 226 2.11 -19.46 -14.29
CA GLN A 226 0.98 -19.01 -13.48
C GLN A 226 0.94 -17.48 -13.33
N MET A 227 1.94 -16.76 -13.86
CA MET A 227 2.05 -15.31 -13.76
C MET A 227 1.25 -14.64 -14.89
N ALA A 228 0.27 -13.82 -14.54
CA ALA A 228 -0.40 -12.95 -15.50
C ALA A 228 0.33 -11.61 -15.66
N ASP A 229 -0.04 -10.82 -16.66
CA ASP A 229 0.31 -9.41 -16.82
C ASP A 229 -0.52 -8.52 -15.87
N MET A 230 -0.46 -7.21 -16.04
CA MET A 230 -1.20 -6.26 -15.19
C MET A 230 -2.68 -6.12 -15.55
N GLY A 231 -3.11 -6.69 -16.67
CA GLY A 231 -4.45 -6.58 -17.19
C GLY A 231 -5.53 -6.89 -16.15
N THR A 232 -6.59 -6.08 -16.15
CA THR A 232 -7.76 -6.29 -15.26
C THR A 232 -8.48 -7.62 -15.50
N THR A 233 -8.29 -8.21 -16.68
CA THR A 233 -8.74 -9.56 -17.02
C THR A 233 -7.52 -10.40 -17.37
N HIS A 234 -7.42 -11.59 -16.80
CA HIS A 234 -6.33 -12.51 -17.10
C HIS A 234 -6.86 -13.91 -17.45
N PRO A 235 -6.09 -14.72 -18.21
CA PRO A 235 -6.50 -16.06 -18.58
C PRO A 235 -6.70 -16.98 -17.38
N ALA A 236 -7.55 -18.00 -17.56
CA ALA A 236 -7.78 -19.01 -16.53
C ALA A 236 -6.48 -19.74 -16.19
N GLY A 237 -6.14 -19.80 -14.90
CA GLY A 237 -4.92 -20.44 -14.40
C GLY A 237 -3.74 -19.49 -14.21
N LEU A 238 -3.84 -18.26 -14.72
CA LEU A 238 -2.87 -17.20 -14.45
C LEU A 238 -3.41 -16.30 -13.33
N THR A 239 -2.51 -15.63 -12.61
CA THR A 239 -2.81 -14.76 -11.48
C THR A 239 -2.18 -13.39 -11.72
N ALA A 240 -2.96 -12.31 -11.60
CA ALA A 240 -2.45 -10.94 -11.69
C ALA A 240 -1.44 -10.60 -10.56
N PRO A 241 -0.46 -9.73 -10.81
CA PRO A 241 0.46 -9.26 -9.79
C PRO A 241 -0.29 -8.44 -8.74
N LEU A 242 0.18 -8.48 -7.49
CA LEU A 242 -0.25 -7.60 -6.41
C LEU A 242 0.40 -6.21 -6.54
N SER A 243 1.67 -6.18 -6.94
CA SER A 243 2.46 -4.96 -7.11
C SER A 243 3.42 -5.11 -8.28
N VAL A 244 3.72 -4.00 -8.93
CA VAL A 244 4.65 -3.87 -10.05
C VAL A 244 5.58 -2.69 -9.79
N SER A 245 6.87 -2.86 -10.09
CA SER A 245 7.89 -1.84 -9.90
C SER A 245 8.84 -1.81 -11.08
N ARG A 246 9.27 -0.61 -11.47
CA ARG A 246 10.27 -0.43 -12.51
C ARG A 246 11.66 -0.78 -12.00
N LEU A 247 12.44 -1.49 -12.82
CA LEU A 247 13.87 -1.65 -12.57
C LEU A 247 14.61 -0.37 -12.93
N LEU A 248 15.50 0.03 -12.04
CA LEU A 248 16.42 1.15 -12.20
C LEU A 248 17.84 0.60 -12.29
N GLN A 249 18.70 1.35 -12.98
CA GLN A 249 20.11 1.06 -13.04
C GLN A 249 20.88 2.06 -12.16
N THR A 250 21.82 1.56 -11.36
CA THR A 250 22.76 2.42 -10.63
C THR A 250 23.80 3.01 -11.58
N ALA A 251 24.61 3.95 -11.09
CA ALA A 251 25.72 4.51 -11.85
C ALA A 251 26.80 3.46 -12.19
N ASP A 252 26.89 2.39 -11.40
CA ASP A 252 27.85 1.30 -11.58
C ASP A 252 27.35 0.22 -12.56
N GLY A 253 26.11 0.34 -13.03
CA GLY A 253 25.50 -0.59 -13.99
C GLY A 253 24.64 -1.68 -13.37
N ASP A 254 24.53 -1.70 -12.04
CA ASP A 254 23.73 -2.66 -11.29
C ASP A 254 22.24 -2.40 -11.45
N TRP A 255 21.45 -3.44 -11.63
CA TRP A 255 20.01 -3.36 -11.78
C TRP A 255 19.31 -3.69 -10.47
N TYR A 256 18.33 -2.87 -10.12
CA TYR A 256 17.55 -3.06 -8.91
C TYR A 256 16.11 -2.56 -9.07
N PHE A 257 15.22 -3.04 -8.20
CA PHE A 257 13.91 -2.45 -8.00
C PHE A 257 13.60 -2.39 -6.50
N ALA A 258 12.62 -1.56 -6.13
CA ALA A 258 12.13 -1.49 -4.77
C ALA A 258 10.60 -1.51 -4.75
N MET A 259 10.03 -2.25 -3.79
CA MET A 259 8.60 -2.24 -3.47
C MET A 259 8.46 -2.02 -1.97
N GLY A 260 7.78 -0.93 -1.60
CA GLY A 260 7.57 -0.55 -0.22
C GLY A 260 6.29 -1.11 0.38
N TYR A 261 6.17 -0.92 1.69
CA TYR A 261 4.91 -1.08 2.44
C TYR A 261 4.16 -2.38 2.13
N LEU A 262 4.90 -3.47 1.96
CA LEU A 262 4.34 -4.79 1.68
C LEU A 262 3.89 -5.42 3.00
N PRO A 263 2.65 -5.95 3.09
CA PRO A 263 2.24 -6.76 4.22
C PRO A 263 3.21 -7.93 4.44
N VAL A 264 3.34 -8.37 5.69
CA VAL A 264 4.08 -9.60 5.99
C VAL A 264 3.44 -10.79 5.27
N GLY A 265 4.28 -11.62 4.66
CA GLY A 265 3.77 -12.74 3.88
C GLY A 265 4.81 -13.34 2.94
N ASN A 266 4.38 -14.41 2.28
CA ASN A 266 5.14 -15.06 1.24
C ASN A 266 4.64 -14.60 -0.12
N TYR A 267 5.59 -14.39 -1.02
CA TYR A 267 5.35 -13.86 -2.35
C TYR A 267 6.26 -14.56 -3.35
N ARG A 268 6.04 -14.27 -4.63
CA ARG A 268 6.91 -14.70 -5.73
C ARG A 268 7.18 -13.53 -6.66
N VAL A 269 8.40 -13.41 -7.15
CA VAL A 269 8.79 -12.31 -8.05
C VAL A 269 8.90 -12.82 -9.48
N GLY A 270 8.25 -12.12 -10.41
CA GLY A 270 8.43 -12.27 -11.85
C GLY A 270 9.18 -11.08 -12.45
N TYR A 271 9.80 -11.27 -13.60
CA TYR A 271 10.52 -10.24 -14.35
C TYR A 271 10.14 -10.26 -15.82
N SER A 272 9.99 -9.07 -16.43
CA SER A 272 9.89 -8.88 -17.88
C SER A 272 10.50 -7.56 -18.34
N CYS A 273 11.11 -7.55 -19.54
CA CYS A 273 11.55 -6.33 -20.23
C CYS A 273 10.45 -5.72 -21.12
N LEU A 274 9.26 -6.33 -21.15
CA LEU A 274 8.17 -5.97 -22.05
C LEU A 274 7.14 -5.04 -21.40
N GLY A 275 7.50 -4.29 -20.36
CA GLY A 275 6.58 -3.39 -19.67
C GLY A 275 5.97 -2.29 -20.54
N HIS A 276 6.54 -2.01 -21.72
CA HIS A 276 5.98 -1.09 -22.71
C HIS A 276 4.82 -1.69 -23.52
N LEU A 277 4.58 -2.99 -23.36
CA LEU A 277 3.50 -3.76 -23.98
C LEU A 277 2.50 -4.29 -22.95
N ASP A 278 2.67 -3.95 -21.67
CA ASP A 278 1.79 -4.40 -20.59
C ASP A 278 0.79 -3.29 -20.27
N ASP A 279 -0.41 -3.42 -20.80
CA ASP A 279 -1.52 -2.49 -20.55
C ASP A 279 -2.22 -2.86 -19.24
N PRO A 280 -2.48 -1.89 -18.33
CA PRO A 280 -3.14 -2.18 -17.06
C PRO A 280 -4.59 -2.66 -17.21
N ILE A 281 -5.20 -2.55 -18.39
CA ILE A 281 -6.58 -2.93 -18.67
C ILE A 281 -6.65 -4.23 -19.46
N ILE A 282 -5.82 -4.37 -20.49
CA ILE A 282 -5.92 -5.42 -21.50
C ILE A 282 -5.09 -6.66 -21.11
N ASP A 283 -5.57 -7.85 -21.48
CA ASP A 283 -4.80 -9.10 -21.44
C ASP A 283 -3.84 -9.15 -22.64
N ASP A 284 -2.60 -8.72 -22.42
CA ASP A 284 -1.54 -8.72 -23.42
C ASP A 284 -0.77 -10.04 -23.48
N ILE A 285 -0.90 -10.91 -22.49
CA ILE A 285 -0.37 -12.29 -22.56
C ILE A 285 -1.07 -13.10 -23.65
N SER A 286 -2.41 -13.01 -23.74
CA SER A 286 -3.17 -13.78 -24.72
C SER A 286 -3.42 -13.03 -26.02
N ALA A 287 -3.57 -11.69 -25.93
CA ALA A 287 -3.93 -10.87 -27.09
C ALA A 287 -2.74 -10.12 -27.70
N GLY A 288 -1.58 -10.15 -27.05
CA GLY A 288 -0.42 -9.33 -27.40
C GLY A 288 0.90 -10.09 -27.45
N PRO A 289 2.03 -9.36 -27.61
CA PRO A 289 3.37 -9.92 -27.61
C PRO A 289 3.97 -10.02 -26.20
N PHE A 290 3.24 -9.61 -25.16
CA PHE A 290 3.76 -9.60 -23.80
C PHE A 290 4.01 -11.02 -23.31
N ALA A 291 5.07 -11.17 -22.52
CA ALA A 291 5.40 -12.41 -21.85
C ALA A 291 6.14 -12.10 -20.55
N MET A 292 5.86 -12.90 -19.52
CA MET A 292 6.73 -12.98 -18.36
C MET A 292 8.02 -13.69 -18.76
N TYR A 293 9.16 -13.08 -18.47
CA TYR A 293 10.46 -13.57 -18.96
C TYR A 293 11.09 -14.57 -17.99
N GLU A 294 11.22 -14.18 -16.73
CA GLU A 294 11.88 -15.00 -15.72
C GLU A 294 11.09 -15.05 -14.41
N ASP A 295 11.27 -16.16 -13.71
CA ASP A 295 10.77 -16.40 -12.37
C ASP A 295 11.93 -16.23 -11.39
N ALA A 296 11.91 -15.12 -10.65
CA ALA A 296 12.94 -14.80 -9.66
C ALA A 296 12.79 -15.57 -8.35
N GLY A 297 11.79 -16.45 -8.22
CA GLY A 297 11.62 -17.31 -7.05
C GLY A 297 10.79 -16.69 -5.94
N ALA A 298 10.64 -17.47 -4.87
CA ALA A 298 9.85 -17.12 -3.71
C ALA A 298 10.62 -16.19 -2.76
N ILE A 299 9.89 -15.31 -2.08
CA ILE A 299 10.41 -14.37 -1.10
C ILE A 299 9.46 -14.23 0.08
N THR A 300 10.00 -14.01 1.27
CA THR A 300 9.22 -13.76 2.49
C THR A 300 9.47 -12.34 2.96
N ILE A 301 8.40 -11.56 3.10
CA ILE A 301 8.43 -10.23 3.70
C ILE A 301 8.15 -10.38 5.18
N GLU A 302 9.08 -9.88 5.98
CA GLU A 302 8.99 -9.81 7.43
C GLU A 302 8.85 -8.35 7.87
N SER A 303 8.21 -8.11 9.02
CA SER A 303 8.11 -6.75 9.56
C SER A 303 9.39 -6.30 10.26
N GLY A 304 10.09 -7.24 10.88
CA GLY A 304 11.18 -6.95 11.81
C GLY A 304 10.71 -6.32 13.13
N PRO A 305 11.63 -6.03 14.07
CA PRO A 305 11.27 -5.60 15.42
C PRO A 305 10.54 -4.25 15.52
N LEU A 306 10.69 -3.39 14.51
CA LEU A 306 10.14 -2.03 14.48
C LEU A 306 9.23 -1.79 13.28
N GLY A 307 8.95 -2.82 12.46
CA GLY A 307 8.38 -2.62 11.14
C GLY A 307 9.40 -2.13 10.10
N GLY A 308 9.06 -2.27 8.82
CA GLY A 308 9.84 -1.76 7.69
C GLY A 308 11.16 -2.49 7.44
N GLN A 309 11.29 -3.76 7.83
CA GLN A 309 12.47 -4.56 7.50
C GLN A 309 12.68 -4.62 5.99
N GLN A 310 13.91 -4.33 5.55
CA GLN A 310 14.32 -4.47 4.16
C GLN A 310 14.71 -5.91 3.89
N THR A 311 14.08 -6.49 2.88
CA THR A 311 14.33 -7.83 2.39
C THR A 311 15.04 -7.70 1.05
N ILE A 312 16.28 -8.19 0.97
CA ILE A 312 17.06 -8.22 -0.27
C ILE A 312 16.77 -9.55 -0.98
N HIS A 313 16.44 -9.48 -2.26
CA HIS A 313 16.12 -10.62 -3.10
C HIS A 313 17.01 -10.65 -4.34
N GLU A 314 17.75 -11.74 -4.53
CA GLU A 314 18.60 -11.94 -5.71
C GLU A 314 17.77 -12.58 -6.84
N CYS A 315 17.51 -11.81 -7.90
CA CYS A 315 16.88 -12.31 -9.13
C CYS A 315 17.97 -12.85 -10.08
N GLY A 316 17.94 -14.14 -10.38
CA GLY A 316 19.00 -14.79 -11.15
C GLY A 316 20.27 -14.94 -10.31
N ASN A 317 21.40 -14.40 -10.75
CA ASN A 317 22.65 -14.36 -9.97
C ASN A 317 22.85 -13.04 -9.20
N GLY A 318 21.78 -12.24 -9.01
CA GLY A 318 21.87 -10.86 -8.52
C GLY A 318 22.78 -10.01 -9.41
N ASN A 319 23.33 -8.91 -8.89
CA ASN A 319 24.27 -8.06 -9.66
C ASN A 319 25.67 -8.68 -9.90
N GLY A 320 25.79 -10.02 -9.92
CA GLY A 320 26.99 -10.73 -10.34
C GLY A 320 28.00 -10.94 -9.22
N GLY A 321 27.70 -11.88 -8.30
CA GLY A 321 28.57 -12.26 -7.17
C GLY A 321 30.07 -12.21 -7.43
N HIS A 322 30.70 -11.08 -7.09
CA HIS A 322 32.13 -10.95 -6.84
C HIS A 322 32.41 -10.96 -5.34
N HIS A 323 31.99 -12.03 -4.67
CA HIS A 323 32.69 -12.50 -3.48
C HIS A 323 33.48 -13.76 -3.83
N GLN A 324 34.59 -13.59 -4.56
CA GLN A 324 35.70 -14.52 -4.43
C GLN A 324 36.25 -14.36 -3.00
N GLY A 325 35.75 -15.20 -2.09
CA GLY A 325 36.46 -15.51 -0.86
C GLY A 325 37.80 -16.13 -1.23
N HIS A 326 38.86 -15.32 -1.24
CA HIS A 326 40.21 -15.86 -1.17
C HIS A 326 40.43 -16.36 0.27
N GLY A 327 40.28 -17.68 0.43
CA GLY A 327 40.97 -18.40 1.48
C GLY A 327 42.48 -18.25 1.28
N GLY A 328 43.16 -17.78 2.31
CA GLY A 328 44.59 -17.62 2.45
C GLY A 328 44.93 -16.99 3.79
#